data_AF-A0A7X7YRZ4-F1
#
_entry.id   AF-A0A7X7YRZ4-F1
#
_cell.length_a   1.000
_cell.length_b   1.000
_cell.length_c   1.000
_cell.angle_alpha   90.00
_cell.angle_beta   90.00
_cell.angle_gamma   90.00
#
_symmetry.space_group_name_H-M   'P 1'
#
loop_
_entity.id
_entity.type
_entity.pdbx_description
1 polymer ?
#
loop_
_entity_poly.entity_id
_entity_poly.type
_entity_poly.pdbx_seq_one_letter_code
_entity_poly.pdbx_strand_id
1 'polypeptide(L)'
;VASVANGWAAYADLNYNINGYKLGAFLRYNSAWNASNMLPLYGLKVGYKDFELKIGNGDLISNLSGEQKIAMELNYYYSMDFGKLISFNAPAAKQVSTTQTQQVSTTGYASLMDVLLSEEGTVYTVKGTVTSSKDLLGKGSFYIQDEAAGLMIYAPSYTDSVSIGEVVEVTGSTKLWNGMIELVATQVKKLGTGQPTADVLMSLSKTTLGSLVYVEGTVKSKGNFDFIVDTGDFSVKVYLTKGTNINISNISNGTKVKVTGILSLYNGEYEILPRSQDDIVIIE
;
A
#
# COMPACT_ATOMS: atom_id res chain seq x y z
N VAL A 1 -22.01 -8.00 -22.26
CA VAL A 1 -23.10 -8.99 -22.38
C VAL A 1 -24.32 -8.39 -21.70
N ALA A 2 -25.48 -8.45 -22.34
CA ALA A 2 -26.70 -7.76 -21.95
C ALA A 2 -27.07 -7.96 -20.47
N SER A 3 -27.46 -6.88 -19.78
CA SER A 3 -27.98 -6.92 -18.42
C SER A 3 -29.29 -7.69 -18.40
N VAL A 4 -29.23 -8.95 -17.97
CA VAL A 4 -30.43 -9.74 -17.69
C VAL A 4 -31.14 -9.11 -16.50
N ALA A 5 -32.33 -8.56 -16.74
CA ALA A 5 -33.22 -8.11 -15.66
C ALA A 5 -33.48 -9.30 -14.71
N ASN A 6 -33.34 -9.08 -13.41
CA ASN A 6 -33.40 -10.08 -12.31
C ASN A 6 -32.15 -10.96 -12.11
N GLY A 7 -30.97 -10.50 -12.53
CA GLY A 7 -29.71 -11.15 -12.18
C GLY A 7 -29.45 -11.16 -10.66
N TRP A 8 -29.12 -12.31 -10.10
CA TRP A 8 -28.71 -12.48 -8.69
C TRP A 8 -27.37 -13.18 -8.59
N ALA A 9 -26.67 -12.98 -7.46
CA ALA A 9 -25.46 -13.69 -7.09
C ALA A 9 -25.42 -13.92 -5.57
N ALA A 10 -24.95 -15.09 -5.16
CA ALA A 10 -24.82 -15.54 -3.79
C ALA A 10 -23.35 -15.92 -3.51
N TYR A 11 -22.82 -15.37 -2.41
CA TYR A 11 -21.44 -15.53 -1.97
C TYR A 11 -21.46 -16.01 -0.52
N ALA A 12 -20.73 -17.07 -0.21
CA ALA A 12 -20.53 -17.53 1.17
C ALA A 12 -19.05 -17.86 1.41
N ASP A 13 -18.53 -17.39 2.54
CA ASP A 13 -17.17 -17.68 3.00
C ASP A 13 -17.22 -18.11 4.45
N LEU A 14 -16.55 -19.22 4.75
CA LEU A 14 -16.31 -19.68 6.11
C LEU A 14 -14.81 -19.64 6.34
N ASN A 15 -14.35 -18.94 7.38
CA ASN A 15 -12.93 -18.84 7.72
C ASN A 15 -12.71 -19.18 9.19
N TYR A 16 -11.61 -19.87 9.47
CA TYR A 16 -11.15 -20.24 10.79
C TYR A 16 -9.67 -19.86 10.93
N ASN A 17 -9.35 -19.09 11.97
CA ASN A 17 -7.99 -18.65 12.25
C ASN A 17 -7.39 -19.55 13.32
N ILE A 18 -6.23 -20.16 13.02
CA ILE A 18 -5.50 -21.00 13.98
C ILE A 18 -4.00 -20.78 13.83
N ASN A 19 -3.34 -20.35 14.91
CA ASN A 19 -1.87 -20.18 14.98
C ASN A 19 -1.27 -19.39 13.80
N GLY A 20 -1.94 -18.33 13.34
CA GLY A 20 -1.50 -17.49 12.22
C GLY A 20 -1.86 -18.01 10.82
N TYR A 21 -2.47 -19.19 10.73
CA TYR A 21 -3.06 -19.72 9.51
C TYR A 21 -4.54 -19.38 9.41
N LYS A 22 -5.01 -19.10 8.19
CA LYS A 22 -6.42 -18.90 7.83
C LYS A 22 -6.88 -20.10 7.03
N LEU A 23 -7.68 -20.97 7.62
CA LEU A 23 -8.30 -22.09 6.90
C LEU A 23 -9.72 -21.68 6.54
N GLY A 24 -10.11 -21.81 5.28
CA GLY A 24 -11.44 -21.41 4.87
C GLY A 24 -12.02 -22.24 3.75
N ALA A 25 -13.32 -22.08 3.57
CA ALA A 25 -14.06 -22.60 2.44
C ALA A 25 -14.87 -21.46 1.82
N PHE A 26 -15.13 -21.56 0.51
CA PHE A 26 -15.96 -20.60 -0.18
C PHE A 26 -16.97 -21.30 -1.10
N LEU A 27 -18.10 -20.64 -1.31
CA LEU A 27 -19.14 -20.99 -2.26
C LEU A 27 -19.58 -19.72 -2.98
N ARG A 28 -19.80 -19.85 -4.29
CA ARG A 28 -20.23 -18.79 -5.19
C ARG A 28 -21.28 -19.38 -6.13
N TYR A 29 -22.38 -18.68 -6.33
CA TYR A 29 -23.39 -19.09 -7.31
C TYR A 29 -24.13 -17.87 -7.83
N ASN A 30 -24.52 -17.87 -9.10
CA ASN A 30 -25.25 -16.74 -9.66
C ASN A 30 -26.29 -17.19 -10.69
N SER A 31 -27.19 -16.27 -11.00
CA SER A 31 -28.27 -16.43 -11.97
C SER A 31 -27.80 -16.85 -13.37
N ALA A 32 -26.62 -16.43 -13.83
CA ALA A 32 -26.08 -16.80 -15.13
C ALA A 32 -25.58 -18.26 -15.16
N TRP A 33 -24.92 -18.71 -14.10
CA TRP A 33 -24.53 -20.10 -13.90
C TRP A 33 -25.75 -21.00 -13.73
N ASN A 34 -26.74 -20.55 -12.95
CA ASN A 34 -28.02 -21.25 -12.79
C ASN A 34 -28.77 -21.40 -14.11
N ALA A 35 -28.85 -20.33 -14.92
CA ALA A 35 -29.49 -20.37 -16.24
C ALA A 35 -28.76 -21.28 -17.23
N SER A 36 -27.46 -21.52 -17.02
CA SER A 36 -26.62 -22.37 -17.87
C SER A 36 -26.42 -23.78 -17.29
N ASN A 37 -27.20 -24.17 -16.27
CA ASN A 37 -27.05 -25.45 -15.53
C ASN A 37 -25.62 -25.75 -15.07
N MET A 38 -24.83 -24.71 -14.78
CA MET A 38 -23.49 -24.86 -14.25
C MET A 38 -23.52 -25.13 -12.75
N LEU A 39 -22.61 -25.98 -12.28
CA LEU A 39 -22.41 -26.18 -10.85
C LEU A 39 -21.91 -24.88 -10.18
N PRO A 40 -22.23 -24.66 -8.89
CA PRO A 40 -21.65 -23.56 -8.14
C PRO A 40 -20.12 -23.71 -8.05
N LEU A 41 -19.43 -22.57 -7.97
CA LEU A 41 -17.99 -22.53 -7.71
C LEU A 41 -17.78 -22.63 -6.20
N TYR A 42 -17.03 -23.63 -5.77
CA TYR A 42 -16.68 -23.84 -4.38
C TYR A 42 -15.24 -24.32 -4.25
N GLY A 43 -14.67 -24.11 -3.08
CA GLY A 43 -13.29 -24.49 -2.84
C GLY A 43 -12.82 -24.22 -1.43
N LEU A 44 -11.54 -24.52 -1.21
CA LEU A 44 -10.83 -24.31 0.04
C LEU A 44 -9.85 -23.14 -0.11
N LYS A 45 -9.58 -22.49 1.02
CA LYS A 45 -8.64 -21.39 1.16
C LYS A 45 -7.68 -21.74 2.28
N VAL A 46 -6.38 -21.59 2.03
CA VAL A 46 -5.35 -21.70 3.05
C VAL A 46 -4.52 -20.43 2.97
N GLY A 47 -4.58 -19.63 4.02
CA GLY A 47 -3.78 -18.43 4.17
C GLY A 47 -2.75 -18.57 5.28
N TYR A 48 -1.62 -17.90 5.11
CA TYR A 48 -0.62 -17.71 6.16
C TYR A 48 0.02 -16.34 5.96
N LYS A 49 -0.14 -15.45 6.95
CA LYS A 49 0.22 -14.02 6.81
C LYS A 49 -0.43 -13.42 5.56
N ASP A 50 0.39 -12.99 4.59
CA ASP A 50 -0.02 -12.32 3.35
C ASP A 50 -0.15 -13.29 2.16
N PHE A 51 0.14 -14.57 2.37
CA PHE A 51 -0.11 -15.62 1.38
C PHE A 51 -1.53 -16.16 1.54
N GLU A 52 -2.28 -16.27 0.44
CA GLU A 52 -3.57 -16.97 0.39
C GLU A 52 -3.64 -17.86 -0.85
N LEU A 53 -3.67 -19.17 -0.65
CA LEU A 53 -3.92 -20.16 -1.70
C LEU A 53 -5.40 -20.50 -1.72
N LYS A 54 -6.01 -20.40 -2.90
CA LYS A 54 -7.39 -20.85 -3.14
C LYS A 54 -7.40 -21.98 -4.15
N ILE A 55 -8.11 -23.06 -3.82
CA ILE A 55 -8.28 -24.21 -4.70
C ILE A 55 -9.78 -24.46 -4.81
N GLY A 56 -10.33 -24.43 -6.01
CA GLY A 56 -11.76 -24.66 -6.26
C GLY A 56 -12.04 -25.49 -7.50
N ASN A 57 -13.31 -25.86 -7.68
CA ASN A 57 -13.79 -26.72 -8.77
C ASN A 57 -13.99 -26.01 -10.12
N GLY A 58 -13.54 -24.75 -10.27
CA GLY A 58 -13.75 -23.95 -11.46
C GLY A 58 -12.85 -22.73 -11.49
N ASP A 59 -13.03 -21.87 -12.50
CA ASP A 59 -12.24 -20.65 -12.67
C ASP A 59 -12.57 -19.63 -11.56
N LEU A 60 -11.56 -19.29 -10.74
CA LEU A 60 -11.68 -18.31 -9.67
C LEU A 60 -11.54 -16.87 -10.17
N ILE A 61 -11.12 -16.65 -11.43
CA ILE A 61 -10.82 -15.34 -12.01
C ILE A 61 -11.55 -15.24 -13.36
N SER A 62 -12.77 -14.68 -13.33
CA SER A 62 -13.76 -14.68 -14.44
C SER A 62 -13.35 -14.00 -15.76
N ASN A 63 -12.10 -13.57 -15.90
CA ASN A 63 -11.57 -12.76 -16.99
C ASN A 63 -10.62 -13.55 -17.92
N LEU A 64 -10.53 -14.88 -17.79
CA LEU A 64 -9.71 -15.74 -18.65
C LEU A 64 -10.56 -16.88 -19.26
N SER A 65 -10.81 -16.86 -20.57
CA SER A 65 -11.57 -17.95 -21.22
C SER A 65 -10.70 -19.18 -21.52
N GLY A 66 -11.18 -20.40 -21.24
CA GLY A 66 -10.55 -21.67 -21.66
C GLY A 66 -10.79 -22.87 -20.73
N GLU A 67 -10.17 -24.01 -21.02
CA GLU A 67 -10.20 -25.23 -20.16
C GLU A 67 -9.69 -24.97 -18.74
N GLN A 68 -10.19 -25.73 -17.76
CA GLN A 68 -9.91 -25.60 -16.32
C GLN A 68 -8.42 -25.33 -16.03
N LYS A 69 -8.13 -24.13 -15.53
CA LYS A 69 -6.78 -23.74 -15.10
C LYS A 69 -6.77 -23.52 -13.60
N ILE A 70 -5.72 -24.00 -12.94
CA ILE A 70 -5.42 -23.64 -11.56
C ILE A 70 -4.85 -22.21 -11.61
N ALA A 71 -5.62 -21.23 -11.14
CA ALA A 71 -5.12 -19.88 -10.94
C ALA A 71 -4.35 -19.84 -9.61
N MET A 72 -3.03 -19.79 -9.68
CA MET A 72 -2.17 -19.48 -8.54
C MET A 72 -1.83 -18.00 -8.61
N GLU A 73 -2.46 -17.18 -7.75
CA GLU A 73 -2.05 -15.80 -7.57
C GLU A 73 -0.96 -15.76 -6.48
N LEU A 74 0.28 -15.63 -6.92
CA LEU A 74 1.44 -15.50 -6.04
C LEU A 74 1.83 -14.02 -5.97
N ASN A 75 1.27 -13.30 -5.00
CA ASN A 75 1.80 -11.99 -4.62
C ASN A 75 2.95 -12.24 -3.64
N TYR A 76 4.19 -12.04 -4.10
CA TYR A 76 5.42 -12.39 -3.38
C TYR A 76 6.29 -11.15 -3.18
N TYR A 77 6.44 -10.74 -1.92
CA TYR A 77 7.54 -9.90 -1.47
C TYR A 77 8.32 -10.70 -0.43
N TYR A 78 9.62 -10.89 -0.68
CA TYR A 78 10.47 -11.74 0.13
C TYR A 78 11.68 -10.98 0.64
N SER A 79 11.71 -10.86 1.96
CA SER A 79 12.92 -10.65 2.72
C SER A 79 13.01 -11.75 3.78
N MET A 80 14.02 -12.60 3.67
CA MET A 80 14.40 -13.52 4.73
C MET A 80 15.84 -13.30 5.15
N ASP A 81 16.04 -13.27 6.46
CA ASP A 81 17.35 -13.45 7.08
C ASP A 81 17.78 -14.93 6.96
N PHE A 82 18.87 -15.16 6.23
CA PHE A 82 19.42 -16.49 5.94
C PHE A 82 19.78 -17.30 7.20
N GLY A 83 19.90 -16.66 8.37
CA GLY A 83 20.18 -17.33 9.65
C GLY A 83 19.08 -18.28 10.15
N LYS A 84 17.85 -18.21 9.61
CA LYS A 84 16.73 -19.08 9.99
C LYS A 84 16.60 -20.35 9.14
N LEU A 85 17.40 -20.50 8.09
CA LEU A 85 17.28 -21.63 7.16
C LEU A 85 18.05 -22.88 7.60
N ILE A 86 18.99 -22.79 8.56
CA ILE A 86 19.76 -23.96 9.01
C ILE A 86 20.06 -23.87 10.52
N SER A 87 19.40 -24.71 11.33
CA SER A 87 20.00 -25.27 12.54
C SER A 87 19.35 -26.62 12.89
N PHE A 88 20.17 -27.67 12.86
CA PHE A 88 19.80 -29.00 13.36
C PHE A 88 19.86 -29.03 14.91
N ASN A 89 18.91 -29.75 15.49
CA ASN A 89 18.53 -29.87 16.91
C ASN A 89 19.65 -29.99 17.98
N ALA A 90 19.42 -29.33 19.12
CA ALA A 90 19.87 -29.75 20.45
C ALA A 90 18.73 -29.51 21.49
N PRO A 91 18.60 -30.35 22.54
CA PRO A 91 17.39 -30.43 23.35
C PRO A 91 17.24 -29.27 24.37
N ALA A 92 15.98 -29.08 24.79
CA ALA A 92 15.44 -27.95 25.54
C ALA A 92 16.31 -27.44 26.72
N ALA A 93 16.49 -26.11 26.78
CA ALA A 93 16.94 -25.41 27.98
C ALA A 93 16.14 -24.09 28.18
N LYS A 94 15.56 -24.00 29.38
CA LYS A 94 15.02 -22.88 30.19
C LYS A 94 14.74 -21.51 29.55
N GLN A 95 13.58 -20.97 29.91
CA GLN A 95 13.21 -19.56 29.77
C GLN A 95 14.30 -18.60 30.26
N VAL A 96 14.61 -17.59 29.44
CA VAL A 96 15.21 -16.33 29.87
C VAL A 96 14.58 -15.19 29.06
N SER A 97 13.92 -14.26 29.75
CA SER A 97 13.56 -12.94 29.24
C SER A 97 14.83 -12.10 29.06
N THR A 98 14.96 -11.37 27.95
CA THR A 98 15.55 -10.02 27.93
C THR A 98 15.46 -9.37 26.54
N THR A 99 14.97 -8.13 26.56
CA THR A 99 15.07 -7.07 25.55
C THR A 99 16.35 -7.12 24.73
N GLN A 100 16.25 -7.34 23.42
CA GLN A 100 17.30 -6.98 22.46
C GLN A 100 16.65 -6.47 21.18
N THR A 101 16.92 -5.20 20.87
CA THR A 101 16.70 -4.54 19.58
C THR A 101 17.35 -5.38 18.48
N GLN A 102 16.55 -6.03 17.64
CA GLN A 102 17.06 -6.76 16.48
C GLN A 102 17.52 -5.75 15.42
N GLN A 103 18.84 -5.58 15.34
CA GLN A 103 19.50 -4.95 14.22
C GLN A 103 19.56 -6.00 13.11
N VAL A 104 18.68 -5.90 12.11
CA VAL A 104 18.74 -6.76 10.92
C VAL A 104 19.85 -6.23 10.01
N SER A 105 21.07 -6.71 10.23
CA SER A 105 22.22 -6.46 9.37
C SER A 105 22.19 -7.41 8.17
N THR A 106 21.35 -7.11 7.18
CA THR A 106 21.55 -7.67 5.84
C THR A 106 22.60 -6.82 5.11
N THR A 107 23.45 -7.46 4.29
CA THR A 107 24.46 -6.80 3.46
C THR A 107 23.83 -6.10 2.24
N GLY A 108 22.76 -5.33 2.47
CA GLY A 108 21.92 -4.68 1.46
C GLY A 108 20.86 -3.76 2.08
N TYR A 109 20.10 -3.07 1.24
CA TYR A 109 18.97 -2.23 1.67
C TYR A 109 17.71 -3.08 1.86
N ALA A 110 16.94 -2.85 2.92
CA ALA A 110 15.60 -3.42 3.04
C ALA A 110 14.65 -2.74 2.03
N SER A 111 13.66 -3.50 1.52
CA SER A 111 12.61 -2.92 0.68
C SER A 111 11.69 -2.05 1.53
N LEU A 112 11.08 -1.02 0.95
CA LEU A 112 10.16 -0.15 1.68
C LEU A 112 8.88 -0.91 2.09
N MET A 113 8.46 -1.89 1.29
CA MET A 113 7.33 -2.77 1.63
C MET A 113 7.61 -3.59 2.89
N ASP A 114 8.82 -4.14 3.06
CA ASP A 114 9.18 -4.87 4.28
C ASP A 114 9.10 -3.96 5.52
N VAL A 115 9.50 -2.69 5.37
CA VAL A 115 9.40 -1.71 6.45
C VAL A 115 7.94 -1.44 6.81
N LEU A 116 7.06 -1.24 5.83
CA LEU A 116 5.62 -1.03 6.06
C LEU A 116 4.92 -2.20 6.75
N LEU A 117 5.37 -3.43 6.51
CA LEU A 117 4.79 -4.65 7.09
C LEU A 117 5.46 -5.08 8.41
N SER A 118 6.49 -4.36 8.85
CA SER A 118 7.23 -4.69 10.05
C SER A 118 6.56 -4.25 11.35
N GLU A 119 7.04 -4.82 12.46
CA GLU A 119 6.66 -4.35 13.79
C GLU A 119 7.30 -2.99 14.09
N GLU A 120 6.62 -2.17 14.88
CA GLU A 120 7.15 -0.91 15.41
C GLU A 120 8.44 -1.14 16.23
N GLY A 121 9.39 -0.21 16.12
CA GLY A 121 10.69 -0.25 16.79
C GLY A 121 11.77 -1.06 16.06
N THR A 122 11.46 -1.63 14.89
CA THR A 122 12.43 -2.36 14.07
C THR A 122 13.38 -1.40 13.36
N VAL A 123 14.68 -1.67 13.40
CA VAL A 123 15.69 -0.83 12.74
C VAL A 123 15.96 -1.32 11.32
N TYR A 124 15.88 -0.41 10.35
CA TYR A 124 16.18 -0.68 8.96
C TYR A 124 17.17 0.33 8.38
N THR A 125 17.90 -0.13 7.36
CA THR A 125 18.55 0.76 6.39
C THR A 125 17.88 0.55 5.04
N VAL A 126 17.31 1.61 4.49
CA VAL A 126 16.55 1.59 3.24
C VAL A 126 17.18 2.52 2.21
N LYS A 127 16.87 2.28 0.93
CA LYS A 127 17.21 3.18 -0.17
C LYS A 127 15.95 3.50 -0.96
N GLY A 128 15.75 4.76 -1.30
CA GLY A 128 14.62 5.18 -2.12
C GLY A 128 14.85 6.52 -2.81
N THR A 129 14.01 6.79 -3.81
CA THR A 129 13.96 8.08 -4.51
C THR A 129 12.98 8.99 -3.79
N VAL A 130 13.38 10.22 -3.50
CA VAL A 130 12.55 11.22 -2.81
C VAL A 130 11.38 11.62 -3.69
N THR A 131 10.17 11.47 -3.17
CA THR A 131 8.90 11.77 -3.85
C THR A 131 8.29 13.08 -3.38
N SER A 132 8.61 13.52 -2.15
CA SER A 132 8.26 14.83 -1.60
C SER A 132 9.45 15.39 -0.84
N SER A 133 9.77 16.66 -1.06
CA SER A 133 10.85 17.36 -0.36
C SER A 133 10.62 17.40 1.15
N LYS A 134 11.73 17.55 1.89
CA LYS A 134 11.69 17.76 3.34
C LYS A 134 10.90 19.02 3.70
N ASP A 135 10.10 18.92 4.76
CA ASP A 135 9.28 20.00 5.32
C ASP A 135 8.08 20.44 4.45
N LEU A 136 7.90 19.85 3.25
CA LEU A 136 6.85 20.23 2.31
C LEU A 136 5.45 19.79 2.77
N LEU A 137 5.31 18.48 3.04
CA LEU A 137 4.04 17.86 3.42
C LEU A 137 3.91 17.62 4.93
N GLY A 138 4.99 17.85 5.69
CA GLY A 138 5.02 17.72 7.14
C GLY A 138 6.36 18.20 7.69
N LYS A 139 6.32 18.88 8.84
CA LYS A 139 7.55 19.39 9.47
C LYS A 139 8.46 18.24 9.89
N GLY A 140 9.72 18.31 9.51
CA GLY A 140 10.74 17.32 9.79
C GLY A 140 10.69 16.10 8.87
N SER A 141 9.68 15.96 8.01
CA SER A 141 9.47 14.77 7.19
C SER A 141 9.67 14.99 5.70
N PHE A 142 9.97 13.91 5.00
CA PHE A 142 9.96 13.78 3.55
C PHE A 142 9.44 12.38 3.19
N TYR A 143 9.19 12.13 1.91
CA TYR A 143 8.74 10.83 1.43
C TYR A 143 9.73 10.27 0.42
N ILE A 144 9.91 8.95 0.44
CA ILE A 144 10.71 8.21 -0.53
C ILE A 144 9.88 7.08 -1.11
N GLN A 145 10.27 6.58 -2.28
CA GLN A 145 9.73 5.35 -2.85
C GLN A 145 10.82 4.47 -3.46
N ASP A 146 10.53 3.18 -3.54
CA ASP A 146 11.23 2.21 -4.37
C ASP A 146 10.26 1.68 -5.44
N GLU A 147 10.57 0.52 -6.05
CA GLU A 147 9.72 -0.11 -7.06
C GLU A 147 8.44 -0.73 -6.49
N ALA A 148 8.33 -0.87 -5.16
CA ALA A 148 7.28 -1.64 -4.50
C ALA A 148 6.37 -0.79 -3.61
N ALA A 149 6.88 0.24 -2.94
CA ALA A 149 6.13 1.07 -2.00
C ALA A 149 6.72 2.47 -1.83
N GLY A 150 5.94 3.36 -1.22
CA GLY A 150 6.44 4.59 -0.62
C GLY A 150 6.52 4.50 0.91
N LEU A 151 7.34 5.37 1.50
CA LEU A 151 7.55 5.41 2.94
C LEU A 151 7.75 6.87 3.41
N MET A 152 7.07 7.22 4.49
CA MET A 152 7.31 8.47 5.20
C MET A 152 8.61 8.37 6.01
N ILE A 153 9.51 9.30 5.80
CA ILE A 153 10.73 9.46 6.60
C ILE A 153 10.55 10.64 7.53
N TYR A 154 10.61 10.40 8.84
CA TYR A 154 10.63 11.45 9.84
C TYR A 154 12.06 11.70 10.33
N ALA A 155 12.64 12.82 9.93
CA ALA A 155 14.05 13.14 10.15
C ALA A 155 14.23 14.53 10.81
N PRO A 156 13.68 14.79 12.00
CA PRO A 156 13.66 16.13 12.60
C PRO A 156 15.05 16.71 12.90
N SER A 157 16.04 15.84 13.15
CA SER A 157 17.43 16.23 13.45
C SER A 157 18.31 16.38 12.21
N TYR A 158 17.85 15.91 11.03
CA TYR A 158 18.58 16.08 9.78
C TYR A 158 18.28 17.46 9.20
N THR A 159 19.30 18.30 9.09
CA THR A 159 19.16 19.73 8.75
C THR A 159 19.38 20.05 7.28
N ASP A 160 20.03 19.17 6.52
CA ASP A 160 20.26 19.42 5.10
C ASP A 160 18.94 19.34 4.33
N SER A 161 18.87 20.07 3.23
CA SER A 161 17.75 19.97 2.31
C SER A 161 17.66 18.56 1.72
N VAL A 162 16.44 18.08 1.49
CA VAL A 162 16.18 16.86 0.70
C VAL A 162 15.13 17.23 -0.35
N SER A 163 15.44 17.01 -1.61
CA SER A 163 14.62 17.44 -2.75
C SER A 163 14.10 16.27 -3.57
N ILE A 164 12.93 16.46 -4.19
CA ILE A 164 12.33 15.47 -5.11
C ILE A 164 13.36 15.03 -6.16
N GLY A 165 13.43 13.72 -6.40
CA GLY A 165 14.37 13.11 -7.35
C GLY A 165 15.76 12.81 -6.77
N GLU A 166 16.08 13.20 -5.54
CA GLU A 166 17.29 12.69 -4.88
C GLU A 166 17.11 11.22 -4.49
N VAL A 167 18.16 10.42 -4.65
CA VAL A 167 18.21 9.06 -4.11
C VAL A 167 18.91 9.11 -2.77
N VAL A 168 18.26 8.61 -1.73
CA VAL A 168 18.77 8.63 -0.36
C VAL A 168 18.85 7.22 0.22
N GLU A 169 19.86 7.02 1.04
CA GLU A 169 19.98 5.94 2.01
C GLU A 169 19.57 6.49 3.38
N VAL A 170 18.65 5.81 4.05
CA VAL A 170 18.13 6.22 5.36
C VAL A 170 18.24 5.05 6.33
N THR A 171 18.88 5.28 7.47
CA THR A 171 18.85 4.35 8.61
C THR A 171 17.96 4.94 9.69
N GLY A 172 17.10 4.11 10.27
CA GLY A 172 16.16 4.55 11.30
C GLY A 172 15.36 3.41 11.91
N SER A 173 14.46 3.74 12.83
CA SER A 173 13.54 2.78 13.46
C SER A 173 12.10 3.03 13.03
N THR A 174 11.34 1.97 12.79
CA THR A 174 9.91 2.09 12.48
C THR A 174 9.12 2.62 13.65
N LYS A 175 8.08 3.39 13.34
CA LYS A 175 7.13 3.92 14.31
C LYS A 175 5.73 3.92 13.71
N LEU A 176 4.73 3.53 14.48
CA LEU A 176 3.33 3.63 14.08
C LEU A 176 2.79 4.99 14.54
N TRP A 177 2.53 5.88 13.60
CA TRP A 177 2.04 7.22 13.89
C TRP A 177 0.79 7.53 13.04
N ASN A 178 -0.31 7.89 13.71
CA ASN A 178 -1.60 8.18 13.07
C ASN A 178 -2.10 7.08 12.11
N GLY A 179 -1.76 5.81 12.40
CA GLY A 179 -2.15 4.67 11.57
C GLY A 179 -1.27 4.42 10.34
N MET A 180 -0.17 5.18 10.19
CA MET A 180 0.87 4.97 9.17
C MET A 180 2.17 4.52 9.83
N ILE A 181 2.89 3.61 9.16
CA ILE A 181 4.27 3.31 9.51
C ILE A 181 5.18 4.40 8.92
N GLU A 182 5.97 5.03 9.78
CA GLU A 182 7.04 5.97 9.41
C GLU A 182 8.40 5.39 9.83
N LEU A 183 9.47 5.81 9.15
CA LEU A 183 10.85 5.53 9.57
C LEU A 183 11.43 6.78 10.25
N VAL A 184 11.70 6.67 11.55
CA VAL A 184 12.35 7.74 12.32
C VAL A 184 13.86 7.67 12.06
N ALA A 185 14.34 8.59 11.23
CA ALA A 185 15.70 8.58 10.72
C ALA A 185 16.71 8.99 11.79
N THR A 186 17.76 8.17 11.95
CA THR A 186 18.97 8.50 12.71
C THR A 186 20.12 8.93 11.80
N GLN A 187 20.10 8.46 10.54
CA GLN A 187 21.06 8.83 9.52
C GLN A 187 20.38 8.96 8.15
N VAL A 188 20.76 9.99 7.39
CA VAL A 188 20.35 10.19 6.00
C VAL A 188 21.61 10.47 5.19
N LYS A 189 21.76 9.78 4.06
CA LYS A 189 22.88 9.94 3.14
C LYS A 189 22.34 10.05 1.72
N LYS A 190 22.77 11.08 0.99
CA LYS A 190 22.45 11.24 -0.44
C LYS A 190 23.38 10.36 -1.28
N LEU A 191 22.81 9.62 -2.21
CA LEU A 191 23.54 8.68 -3.08
C LEU A 191 23.55 9.11 -4.55
N GLY A 192 22.68 10.03 -4.95
CA GLY A 192 22.58 10.51 -6.33
C GLY A 192 21.18 11.00 -6.66
N THR A 193 20.76 10.77 -7.91
CA THR A 193 19.47 11.20 -8.44
C THR A 193 18.73 10.04 -9.10
N GLY A 194 17.40 10.10 -9.07
CA GLY A 194 16.45 9.18 -9.67
C GLY A 194 15.22 9.93 -10.17
N GLN A 195 14.29 9.21 -10.78
CA GLN A 195 13.03 9.78 -11.25
C GLN A 195 11.87 9.10 -10.51
N PRO A 196 11.14 9.83 -9.65
CA PRO A 196 9.97 9.26 -8.99
C PRO A 196 8.84 9.10 -10.02
N THR A 197 8.22 7.93 -10.03
CA THR A 197 7.07 7.59 -10.86
C THR A 197 5.82 7.53 -9.99
N ALA A 198 4.71 8.06 -10.50
CA ALA A 198 3.41 7.96 -9.83
C ALA A 198 2.64 6.77 -10.38
N ASP A 199 2.11 5.93 -9.50
CA ASP A 199 1.27 4.79 -9.89
C ASP A 199 -0.22 5.16 -9.88
N VAL A 200 -1.01 4.49 -10.72
CA VAL A 200 -2.47 4.65 -10.67
C VAL A 200 -3.02 4.07 -9.36
N LEU A 201 -3.79 4.86 -8.62
CA LEU A 201 -4.44 4.38 -7.41
C LEU A 201 -5.71 3.62 -7.76
N MET A 202 -5.66 2.30 -7.68
CA MET A 202 -6.81 1.43 -7.99
C MET A 202 -7.74 1.17 -6.80
N SER A 203 -7.22 1.29 -5.57
CA SER A 203 -8.01 1.11 -4.34
C SER A 203 -7.33 1.76 -3.14
N LEU A 204 -8.11 2.07 -2.11
CA LEU A 204 -7.59 2.61 -0.85
C LEU A 204 -7.10 1.46 0.05
N SER A 205 -5.78 1.37 0.24
CA SER A 205 -5.13 0.34 1.05
C SER A 205 -4.03 0.92 1.93
N LYS A 206 -3.82 0.30 3.09
CA LYS A 206 -2.69 0.60 3.97
C LYS A 206 -1.33 0.34 3.33
N THR A 207 -1.25 -0.62 2.41
CA THR A 207 -0.01 -0.97 1.71
C THR A 207 0.44 0.06 0.68
N THR A 208 -0.45 0.99 0.31
CA THR A 208 -0.17 2.06 -0.65
C THR A 208 0.14 3.39 0.05
N LEU A 209 -0.04 3.47 1.37
CA LEU A 209 0.27 4.66 2.15
C LEU A 209 1.75 5.03 2.01
N GLY A 210 2.02 6.33 1.90
CA GLY A 210 3.35 6.89 1.64
C GLY A 210 3.78 6.88 0.16
N SER A 211 3.03 6.20 -0.73
CA SER A 211 3.38 6.10 -2.15
C SER A 211 2.95 7.33 -2.94
N LEU A 212 3.71 7.68 -3.97
CA LEU A 212 3.31 8.66 -4.97
C LEU A 212 2.31 8.01 -5.92
N VAL A 213 1.10 8.53 -5.96
CA VAL A 213 0.00 7.97 -6.75
C VAL A 213 -0.70 9.07 -7.55
N TYR A 214 -1.51 8.65 -8.52
CA TYR A 214 -2.48 9.54 -9.15
C TYR A 214 -3.87 8.90 -9.27
N VAL A 215 -4.88 9.76 -9.30
CA VAL A 215 -6.28 9.42 -9.61
C VAL A 215 -6.80 10.34 -10.70
N GLU A 216 -7.75 9.84 -11.48
CA GLU A 216 -8.57 10.63 -12.40
C GLU A 216 -10.03 10.50 -11.98
N GLY A 217 -10.76 11.60 -11.95
CA GLY A 217 -12.13 11.57 -11.44
C GLY A 217 -12.82 12.93 -11.47
N THR A 218 -14.03 12.97 -10.91
CA THR A 218 -14.87 14.17 -10.86
C THR A 218 -14.90 14.74 -9.44
N VAL A 219 -14.75 16.06 -9.30
CA VAL A 219 -14.83 16.73 -8.01
C VAL A 219 -16.27 16.71 -7.48
N LYS A 220 -16.50 16.06 -6.35
CA LYS A 220 -17.82 15.95 -5.69
C LYS A 220 -18.12 17.11 -4.76
N SER A 221 -17.13 17.53 -4.00
CA SER A 221 -17.23 18.60 -3.01
C SER A 221 -15.90 19.32 -2.87
N LYS A 222 -15.96 20.57 -2.42
CA LYS A 222 -14.82 21.46 -2.30
C LYS A 222 -14.89 22.22 -0.98
N GLY A 223 -13.82 22.15 -0.19
CA GLY A 223 -13.55 23.00 0.96
C GLY A 223 -12.55 24.11 0.64
N ASN A 224 -12.03 24.77 1.69
CA ASN A 224 -11.03 25.83 1.54
C ASN A 224 -9.63 25.29 1.22
N PHE A 225 -9.30 24.13 1.79
CA PHE A 225 -7.97 23.50 1.69
C PHE A 225 -8.07 22.04 1.25
N ASP A 226 -9.23 21.63 0.73
CA ASP A 226 -9.49 20.27 0.33
C ASP A 226 -10.58 20.22 -0.74
N PHE A 227 -10.67 19.07 -1.41
CA PHE A 227 -11.80 18.69 -2.24
C PHE A 227 -11.86 17.16 -2.33
N ILE A 228 -13.02 16.60 -2.65
CA ILE A 228 -13.21 15.15 -2.81
C ILE A 228 -13.27 14.81 -4.30
N VAL A 229 -12.44 13.86 -4.73
CA VAL A 229 -12.45 13.31 -6.08
C VAL A 229 -13.17 11.96 -6.07
N ASP A 230 -14.13 11.80 -6.97
CA ASP A 230 -14.81 10.55 -7.25
C ASP A 230 -14.23 9.89 -8.51
N THR A 231 -13.59 8.74 -8.35
CA THR A 231 -13.03 7.97 -9.48
C THR A 231 -14.08 7.11 -10.17
N GLY A 232 -15.26 6.95 -9.55
CA GLY A 232 -16.30 6.00 -9.95
C GLY A 232 -16.28 4.71 -9.13
N ASP A 233 -15.08 4.26 -8.72
CA ASP A 233 -14.90 3.08 -7.87
C ASP A 233 -14.80 3.43 -6.38
N PHE A 234 -14.14 4.54 -6.08
CA PHE A 234 -14.01 5.08 -4.73
C PHE A 234 -13.96 6.61 -4.76
N SER A 235 -14.16 7.21 -3.59
CA SER A 235 -13.95 8.64 -3.41
C SER A 235 -12.78 8.86 -2.46
N VAL A 236 -11.92 9.83 -2.77
CA VAL A 236 -10.73 10.15 -1.98
C VAL A 236 -10.63 11.64 -1.77
N LYS A 237 -10.26 12.04 -0.55
CA LYS A 237 -10.02 13.44 -0.23
C LYS A 237 -8.67 13.86 -0.80
N VAL A 238 -8.62 15.02 -1.42
CA VAL A 238 -7.37 15.69 -1.79
C VAL A 238 -7.18 16.83 -0.79
N TYR A 239 -6.12 16.76 0.01
CA TYR A 239 -5.84 17.76 1.04
C TYR A 239 -4.61 18.59 0.66
N LEU A 240 -4.76 19.91 0.75
CA LEU A 240 -3.72 20.87 0.38
C LEU A 240 -2.94 21.29 1.62
N THR A 241 -1.74 20.74 1.77
CA THR A 241 -0.85 21.16 2.86
C THR A 241 -0.43 22.61 2.65
N LYS A 242 -0.47 23.41 3.73
CA LYS A 242 -0.11 24.84 3.71
C LYS A 242 1.26 25.13 3.06
N GLY A 243 2.23 24.22 3.18
CA GLY A 243 3.57 24.38 2.60
C GLY A 243 3.63 24.37 1.07
N THR A 244 2.58 23.90 0.40
CA THR A 244 2.54 23.72 -1.07
C THR A 244 2.13 24.97 -1.83
N ASN A 245 1.44 25.92 -1.16
CA ASN A 245 0.86 27.12 -1.77
C ASN A 245 -0.05 26.86 -2.99
N ILE A 246 -0.67 25.67 -3.06
CA ILE A 246 -1.55 25.29 -4.16
C ILE A 246 -2.81 26.15 -4.17
N ASN A 247 -3.20 26.62 -5.35
CA ASN A 247 -4.40 27.39 -5.56
C ASN A 247 -5.44 26.52 -6.28
N ILE A 248 -6.59 26.33 -5.63
CA ILE A 248 -7.73 25.58 -6.19
C ILE A 248 -8.90 26.48 -6.60
N SER A 249 -8.73 27.79 -6.74
CA SER A 249 -9.83 28.72 -7.08
C SER A 249 -10.54 28.38 -8.40
N ASN A 250 -9.84 27.73 -9.33
CA ASN A 250 -10.36 27.22 -10.60
C ASN A 250 -11.05 25.85 -10.51
N ILE A 251 -10.98 25.16 -9.38
CA ILE A 251 -11.64 23.87 -9.15
C ILE A 251 -13.04 24.10 -8.59
N SER A 252 -14.04 23.48 -9.22
CA SER A 252 -15.45 23.52 -8.79
C SER A 252 -16.08 22.12 -8.82
N ASN A 253 -17.21 21.94 -8.14
CA ASN A 253 -17.95 20.67 -8.19
C ASN A 253 -18.31 20.34 -9.65
N GLY A 254 -18.13 19.09 -10.05
CA GLY A 254 -18.30 18.63 -11.43
C GLY A 254 -17.07 18.79 -12.33
N THR A 255 -16.02 19.46 -11.87
CA THR A 255 -14.75 19.53 -12.62
C THR A 255 -14.11 18.15 -12.67
N LYS A 256 -13.70 17.68 -13.85
CA LYS A 256 -12.86 16.50 -13.95
C LYS A 256 -11.41 16.87 -13.74
N VAL A 257 -10.70 16.07 -12.96
CA VAL A 257 -9.31 16.32 -12.58
C VAL A 257 -8.50 15.05 -12.64
N LYS A 258 -7.22 15.20 -12.97
CA LYS A 258 -6.15 14.27 -12.64
C LYS A 258 -5.38 14.85 -11.45
N VAL A 259 -5.31 14.11 -10.36
CA VAL A 259 -4.60 14.52 -9.14
C VAL A 259 -3.50 13.54 -8.86
N THR A 260 -2.27 14.04 -8.74
CA THR A 260 -1.08 13.31 -8.31
C THR A 260 -0.71 13.72 -6.88
N GLY A 261 -0.17 12.82 -6.07
CA GLY A 261 0.27 13.18 -4.74
C GLY A 261 0.62 11.96 -3.88
N ILE A 262 1.01 12.22 -2.64
CA ILE A 262 1.31 11.15 -1.69
C ILE A 262 0.00 10.66 -1.06
N LEU A 263 -0.26 9.35 -1.13
CA LEU A 263 -1.38 8.76 -0.39
C LEU A 263 -1.04 8.72 1.11
N SER A 264 -1.88 9.31 1.93
CA SER A 264 -1.73 9.44 3.37
C SER A 264 -3.00 9.00 4.09
N LEU A 265 -2.88 8.81 5.40
CA LEU A 265 -3.98 8.53 6.31
C LEU A 265 -3.95 9.54 7.45
N TYR A 266 -5.04 10.30 7.59
CA TYR A 266 -5.18 11.28 8.67
C TYR A 266 -6.51 11.10 9.38
N ASN A 267 -6.47 10.89 10.70
CA ASN A 267 -7.65 10.62 11.53
C ASN A 267 -8.56 9.50 10.97
N GLY A 268 -7.96 8.48 10.34
CA GLY A 268 -8.67 7.33 9.76
C GLY A 268 -9.27 7.57 8.37
N GLU A 269 -9.04 8.73 7.77
CA GLU A 269 -9.47 9.06 6.41
C GLU A 269 -8.27 9.05 5.45
N TYR A 270 -8.43 8.40 4.29
CA TYR A 270 -7.43 8.42 3.24
C TYR A 270 -7.44 9.77 2.52
N GLU A 271 -6.26 10.31 2.28
CA GLU A 271 -6.08 11.57 1.58
C GLU A 271 -4.90 11.53 0.62
N ILE A 272 -5.05 12.14 -0.54
CA ILE A 272 -3.94 12.43 -1.45
C ILE A 272 -3.41 13.81 -1.10
N LEU A 273 -2.09 13.90 -0.97
CA LEU A 273 -1.35 15.13 -0.66
C LEU A 273 -0.56 15.57 -1.90
N PRO A 274 -1.11 16.48 -2.75
CA PRO A 274 -0.37 17.04 -3.86
C PRO A 274 0.83 17.85 -3.37
N ARG A 275 1.91 17.85 -4.15
CA ARG A 275 3.20 18.45 -3.78
C ARG A 275 3.36 19.85 -4.36
N SER A 276 2.71 20.12 -5.49
CA SER A 276 2.76 21.41 -6.19
C SER A 276 1.47 21.66 -6.99
N GLN A 277 1.35 22.83 -7.62
CA GLN A 277 0.22 23.14 -8.49
C GLN A 277 0.13 22.19 -9.68
N ASP A 278 1.26 21.69 -10.18
CA ASP A 278 1.35 20.80 -11.35
C ASP A 278 0.78 19.41 -11.07
N ASP A 279 0.66 19.03 -9.79
CA ASP A 279 0.05 17.78 -9.37
C ASP A 279 -1.49 17.81 -9.51
N ILE A 280 -2.12 18.96 -9.82
CA ILE A 280 -3.56 19.08 -10.06
C ILE A 280 -3.81 19.58 -11.48
N VAL A 281 -4.30 18.68 -12.35
CA VAL A 281 -4.58 18.98 -13.75
C VAL A 281 -6.09 18.87 -13.99
N ILE A 282 -6.70 19.92 -14.53
CA ILE A 282 -8.09 19.84 -15.03
C ILE A 282 -8.06 19.10 -16.37
N ILE A 283 -8.92 18.11 -16.52
CA ILE A 283 -9.02 17.27 -17.72
C ILE A 283 -10.43 17.41 -18.32
N GLU A 284 -10.57 17.17 -19.63
CA GLU A 284 -11.85 17.32 -20.37
C GLU A 284 -12.78 16.10 -20.23
#